data_AF-A0A973R0D8-F1
#
_entry.id   AF-A0A973R0D8-F1
#
_cell.length_a   1.000
_cell.length_b   1.000
_cell.length_c   1.000
_cell.angle_alpha   90.00
_cell.angle_beta   90.00
_cell.angle_gamma   90.00
#
_symmetry.space_group_name_H-M   'P 1'
#
loop_
_entity.id
_entity.type
_entity.pdbx_description
1 polymer ?
#
loop_
_entity_poly.entity_id
_entity_poly.type
_entity_poly.pdbx_seq_one_letter_code
_entity_poly.pdbx_strand_id
1 'polypeptide(L)'
;MAQQDTEQQHGGVLPVDDEGFVVDTDNTEERENAWRERGTSRPITVVGNPVLHKECKDVTEFGEELQQLVADMFASQRTAEGVGLAANQIGVDLKVFVYDCGDDEGVRHVGVV
;
A
#
# COMPACT_ATOMS: atom_id res chain seq x y z
N MET A 1 18.24 20.43 -27.95
CA MET A 1 17.17 19.50 -28.37
C MET A 1 17.62 18.10 -28.02
N ALA A 2 17.09 17.55 -26.93
CA ALA A 2 16.91 16.12 -26.65
C ALA A 2 16.33 16.09 -25.24
N GLN A 3 15.10 15.61 -25.15
CA GLN A 3 14.21 15.75 -24.01
C GLN A 3 14.72 14.90 -22.83
N GLN A 4 14.54 15.42 -21.63
CA GLN A 4 14.71 14.66 -20.39
C GLN A 4 13.44 13.82 -20.23
N ASP A 5 13.55 12.50 -20.48
CA ASP A 5 12.53 11.54 -20.08
C ASP A 5 12.45 11.53 -18.56
N THR A 6 11.50 12.29 -18.04
CA THR A 6 11.12 12.25 -16.63
C THR A 6 9.97 11.27 -16.53
N GLU A 7 10.27 9.98 -16.62
CA GLU A 7 9.34 8.93 -16.20
C GLU A 7 9.22 9.00 -14.68
N GLN A 8 8.36 9.90 -14.21
CA GLN A 8 7.84 9.85 -12.85
C GLN A 8 6.92 8.64 -12.78
N GLN A 9 7.51 7.48 -12.48
CA GLN A 9 6.80 6.27 -12.10
C GLN A 9 5.95 6.62 -10.87
N HIS A 10 4.66 6.91 -11.10
CA HIS A 10 3.68 7.06 -10.04
C HIS A 10 3.50 5.68 -9.41
N GLY A 11 4.17 5.46 -8.27
CA GLY A 11 4.07 4.24 -7.47
C GLY A 11 2.67 4.08 -6.88
N GLY A 12 1.69 3.67 -7.67
CA GLY A 12 0.33 3.49 -7.18
C GLY A 12 -0.56 2.71 -8.14
N VAL A 13 -0.22 2.65 -9.42
CA VAL A 13 -0.91 1.79 -10.38
C VAL A 13 -0.05 0.54 -10.55
N LEU A 14 -0.50 -0.56 -9.96
CA LEU A 14 0.08 -1.87 -10.26
C LEU A 14 -0.03 -2.13 -11.77
N PRO A 15 0.97 -2.75 -12.40
CA PRO A 15 0.89 -3.08 -13.81
C PRO A 15 -0.36 -3.91 -14.08
N VAL A 16 -0.98 -3.72 -15.24
CA VAL A 16 -2.10 -4.57 -15.68
C VAL A 16 -1.65 -5.43 -16.85
N ASP A 17 -2.13 -6.67 -16.90
CA ASP A 17 -1.88 -7.57 -18.03
C ASP A 17 -2.73 -7.19 -19.26
N ASP A 18 -2.55 -7.93 -20.36
CA ASP A 18 -3.28 -7.72 -21.61
C ASP A 18 -4.80 -7.93 -21.46
N GLU A 19 -5.24 -8.58 -20.38
CA GLU A 19 -6.64 -8.82 -20.03
C GLU A 19 -7.20 -7.75 -19.06
N GLY A 20 -6.36 -6.83 -18.60
CA GLY A 20 -6.72 -5.73 -17.71
C GLY A 20 -6.73 -6.10 -16.22
N PHE A 21 -6.18 -7.26 -15.84
CA PHE A 21 -6.03 -7.64 -14.44
C PHE A 21 -4.75 -7.06 -13.85
N VAL A 22 -4.85 -6.67 -12.58
CA VAL A 22 -3.71 -6.19 -11.82
C VAL A 22 -2.67 -7.31 -11.62
N VAL A 23 -1.42 -7.02 -11.98
CA VAL A 23 -0.26 -7.88 -11.80
C VAL A 23 0.45 -7.48 -10.51
N ASP A 24 0.06 -8.13 -9.42
CA ASP A 24 0.61 -7.95 -8.08
C ASP A 24 1.63 -9.05 -7.70
N THR A 25 2.00 -9.93 -8.62
CA THR A 25 2.94 -11.04 -8.40
C THR A 25 4.39 -10.73 -8.78
N ASP A 26 4.59 -9.72 -9.63
CA ASP A 26 5.91 -9.38 -10.16
C ASP A 26 6.66 -8.39 -9.27
N ASN A 27 7.99 -8.55 -9.17
CA ASN A 27 8.91 -7.66 -8.44
C ASN A 27 8.46 -7.36 -6.99
N THR A 28 7.80 -8.33 -6.35
CA THR A 28 7.15 -8.17 -5.04
C THR A 28 8.10 -7.67 -3.95
N GLU A 29 9.31 -8.20 -3.92
CA GLU A 29 10.35 -7.79 -2.97
C GLU A 29 10.80 -6.34 -3.19
N GLU A 30 11.05 -5.95 -4.44
CA GLU A 30 11.46 -4.58 -4.76
C GLU A 30 10.36 -3.57 -4.45
N ARG A 31 9.10 -3.92 -4.71
CA ARG A 31 7.95 -3.05 -4.38
C ARG A 31 7.79 -2.86 -2.88
N GLU A 32 7.81 -3.94 -2.11
CA GLU A 32 7.68 -3.84 -0.65
C GLU A 32 8.84 -3.06 -0.04
N ASN A 33 10.08 -3.34 -0.48
CA ASN A 33 11.27 -2.60 -0.03
C ASN A 33 11.17 -1.11 -0.37
N ALA A 34 10.73 -0.77 -1.60
CA ALA A 34 10.59 0.60 -2.05
C ALA A 34 9.64 1.42 -1.15
N TRP A 35 8.57 0.82 -0.63
CA TRP A 35 7.68 1.50 0.32
C TRP A 35 8.25 1.54 1.72
N ARG A 36 8.74 0.40 2.21
CA ARG A 36 9.20 0.25 3.59
C ARG A 36 10.35 1.18 3.92
N GLU A 37 11.30 1.37 3.02
CA GLU A 37 12.48 2.21 3.25
C GLU A 37 12.14 3.70 3.46
N ARG A 38 10.97 4.13 3.00
CA ARG A 38 10.50 5.53 3.09
C ARG A 38 9.46 5.73 4.20
N GLY A 39 8.91 4.63 4.72
CA GLY A 39 7.80 4.65 5.68
C GLY A 39 8.26 4.70 7.13
N THR A 40 7.42 5.27 7.99
CA THR A 40 7.60 5.20 9.44
C THR A 40 6.53 4.29 10.05
N SER A 41 6.96 3.31 10.86
CA SER A 41 6.05 2.41 11.56
C SER A 41 5.15 3.16 12.54
N ARG A 42 3.84 2.90 12.47
CA ARG A 42 2.78 3.53 13.26
C ARG A 42 2.08 2.49 14.14
N PRO A 43 1.60 2.89 15.34
CA PRO A 43 0.90 1.97 16.22
C PRO A 43 -0.42 1.50 15.59
N ILE A 44 -0.65 0.19 15.65
CA ILE A 44 -1.90 -0.41 15.20
C ILE A 44 -2.98 -0.23 16.27
N THR A 45 -4.16 0.20 15.85
CA THR A 45 -5.32 0.40 16.71
C THR A 45 -5.89 -0.94 17.14
N VAL A 46 -6.35 -0.99 18.40
CA VAL A 46 -6.96 -2.18 18.99
C VAL A 46 -8.48 -2.14 18.87
N VAL A 47 -9.10 -3.31 18.93
CA VAL A 47 -10.56 -3.47 18.94
C VAL A 47 -11.21 -2.55 19.97
N GLY A 48 -12.26 -1.85 19.56
CA GLY A 48 -12.96 -0.84 20.38
C GLY A 48 -12.57 0.61 20.07
N ASN A 49 -11.57 0.84 19.22
CA ASN A 49 -11.29 2.19 18.72
C ASN A 49 -12.43 2.68 17.80
N PRO A 50 -13.02 3.87 18.04
CA PRO A 50 -14.11 4.40 17.22
C PRO A 50 -13.82 4.48 15.72
N VAL A 51 -12.55 4.62 15.32
CA VAL A 51 -12.15 4.65 13.91
C VAL A 51 -12.46 3.34 13.17
N LEU A 52 -12.58 2.23 13.89
CA LEU A 52 -12.91 0.91 13.34
C LEU A 52 -14.43 0.70 13.17
N HIS A 53 -15.26 1.65 13.62
CA HIS A 53 -16.72 1.54 13.64
C HIS A 53 -17.44 2.54 12.73
N LYS A 54 -16.70 3.29 11.92
CA LYS A 54 -17.24 4.23 10.94
C LYS A 54 -16.78 3.88 9.54
N GLU A 55 -17.55 4.30 8.54
CA GLU A 55 -17.13 4.21 7.14
C GLU A 55 -15.94 5.16 6.91
N CYS A 56 -14.86 4.64 6.32
CA CYS A 56 -13.72 5.45 5.90
C CYS A 56 -14.12 6.38 4.75
N LYS A 57 -13.40 7.50 4.57
CA LYS A 57 -13.64 8.42 3.46
C LYS A 57 -12.99 7.92 2.18
N ASP A 58 -13.58 8.27 1.04
CA ASP A 58 -12.98 8.03 -0.27
C ASP A 58 -11.70 8.84 -0.43
N VAL A 59 -10.71 8.28 -1.13
CA VAL A 59 -9.51 9.00 -1.55
C VAL A 59 -9.84 9.82 -2.79
N THR A 60 -9.67 11.13 -2.71
CA THR A 60 -9.93 12.06 -3.83
C THR A 60 -8.66 12.69 -4.39
N GLU A 61 -7.55 12.62 -3.67
CA GLU A 61 -6.28 13.26 -4.04
C GLU A 61 -5.16 12.21 -4.03
N PHE A 62 -4.47 12.09 -5.16
CA PHE A 62 -3.42 11.10 -5.40
C PHE A 62 -2.06 11.79 -5.49
N GLY A 63 -1.58 12.25 -4.33
CA GLY A 63 -0.34 13.02 -4.21
C GLY A 63 0.67 12.42 -3.23
N GLU A 64 1.67 13.23 -2.86
CA GLU A 64 2.75 12.85 -1.96
C GLU A 64 2.24 12.39 -0.58
N GLU A 65 1.19 13.02 -0.05
CA GLU A 65 0.60 12.63 1.25
C GLU A 65 0.04 11.20 1.22
N LEU A 66 -0.61 10.82 0.12
CA LEU A 66 -1.11 9.46 -0.06
C LEU A 66 0.04 8.47 -0.20
N GLN A 67 1.09 8.82 -0.96
CA GLN A 67 2.27 7.98 -1.09
C GLN A 67 2.98 7.78 0.26
N GLN A 68 3.09 8.82 1.08
CA GLN A 68 3.66 8.71 2.42
C GLN A 68 2.80 7.84 3.33
N LEU A 69 1.47 7.96 3.25
CA LEU A 69 0.56 7.08 3.99
C LEU A 69 0.77 5.61 3.62
N VAL A 70 0.87 5.30 2.32
CA VAL A 70 1.11 3.92 1.84
C VAL A 70 2.46 3.41 2.35
N ALA A 71 3.51 4.23 2.31
CA ALA A 71 4.82 3.89 2.88
C ALA A 71 4.73 3.54 4.38
N ASP A 72 4.07 4.38 5.17
CA ASP A 72 3.86 4.14 6.60
C ASP A 72 3.05 2.87 6.86
N MET A 73 2.06 2.56 6.01
CA MET A 73 1.25 1.35 6.11
C MET A 73 2.09 0.09 5.86
N PHE A 74 2.93 0.06 4.82
CA PHE A 74 3.85 -1.07 4.59
C PHE A 74 4.86 -1.25 5.74
N ALA A 75 5.45 -0.15 6.23
CA ALA A 75 6.37 -0.20 7.38
C ALA A 75 5.68 -0.75 8.64
N SER A 76 4.44 -0.32 8.90
CA SER A 76 3.64 -0.77 10.04
C SER A 76 3.22 -2.24 9.91
N GLN A 77 2.76 -2.66 8.73
CA GLN A 77 2.39 -4.03 8.43
C GLN A 77 3.56 -4.98 8.68
N ARG A 78 4.75 -4.62 8.18
CA ARG A 78 5.97 -5.41 8.38
C ARG A 78 6.38 -5.48 9.84
N THR A 79 6.30 -4.36 10.57
CA THR A 79 6.60 -4.32 12.02
C THR A 79 5.68 -5.24 12.81
N ALA A 80 4.42 -5.34 12.39
CA ALA A 80 3.41 -6.19 13.02
C ALA A 80 3.44 -7.65 12.54
N GLU A 81 4.37 -8.01 11.63
CA GLU A 81 4.44 -9.32 10.99
C GLU A 81 3.09 -9.73 10.34
N GLY A 82 2.36 -8.74 9.82
CA GLY A 82 1.03 -8.90 9.23
C GLY A 82 1.07 -9.14 7.72
N VAL A 83 -0.03 -9.67 7.19
CA VAL A 83 -0.24 -9.94 5.75
C VAL A 83 -0.98 -8.82 5.01
N GLY A 84 -1.59 -7.89 5.75
CA GLY A 84 -2.24 -6.71 5.20
C GLY A 84 -2.65 -5.73 6.29
N LEU A 85 -2.91 -4.48 5.91
CA LEU A 85 -3.22 -3.39 6.83
C LEU A 85 -4.12 -2.35 6.16
N ALA A 86 -5.22 -1.98 6.82
CA ALA A 86 -6.09 -0.89 6.40
C ALA A 86 -5.71 0.43 7.09
N ALA A 87 -5.89 1.56 6.42
CA ALA A 87 -5.46 2.87 6.94
C ALA A 87 -6.11 3.23 8.30
N ASN A 88 -7.35 2.81 8.54
CA ASN A 88 -8.02 3.02 9.82
C ASN A 88 -7.34 2.29 10.98
N GLN A 89 -6.66 1.18 10.72
CA GLN A 89 -5.88 0.46 11.71
C GLN A 89 -4.66 1.25 12.18
N ILE A 90 -4.23 2.30 11.47
CA ILE A 90 -3.20 3.25 11.93
C ILE A 90 -3.77 4.63 12.25
N GLY A 91 -5.10 4.71 12.43
CA GLY A 91 -5.82 5.92 12.82
C GLY A 91 -6.16 6.87 11.67
N VAL A 92 -6.05 6.43 10.40
CA VAL A 92 -6.32 7.24 9.22
C VAL A 92 -7.67 6.85 8.60
N ASP A 93 -8.55 7.82 8.46
CA ASP A 93 -9.95 7.63 8.02
C ASP A 93 -10.09 7.64 6.49
N LEU A 94 -9.28 6.85 5.78
CA LEU A 94 -9.27 6.76 4.33
C LEU A 94 -9.46 5.31 3.87
N LYS A 95 -10.13 5.12 2.73
CA LYS A 95 -10.26 3.82 2.04
C LYS A 95 -8.95 3.49 1.32
N VAL A 96 -7.97 3.03 2.09
CA VAL A 96 -6.69 2.53 1.58
C VAL A 96 -6.36 1.23 2.32
N PHE A 97 -5.89 0.24 1.57
CA PHE A 97 -5.48 -1.06 2.06
C PHE A 97 -4.18 -1.49 1.39
N VAL A 98 -3.22 -1.97 2.18
CA VAL A 98 -1.98 -2.60 1.69
C VAL A 98 -1.97 -4.09 2.03
N TYR A 99 -1.31 -4.88 1.20
CA TYR A 99 -1.12 -6.31 1.44
C TYR A 99 0.26 -6.78 0.95
N ASP A 100 0.79 -7.78 1.65
CA ASP A 100 1.95 -8.59 1.28
C ASP A 100 1.71 -10.00 1.82
N CYS A 101 1.24 -10.90 0.96
CA CYS A 101 0.80 -12.24 1.36
C CYS A 101 1.14 -13.29 0.30
N GLY A 102 1.30 -14.53 0.74
CA GLY A 102 1.32 -15.68 -0.17
C GLY A 102 -0.09 -16.20 -0.43
N ASP A 103 -0.34 -16.75 -1.62
CA ASP A 103 -1.53 -17.51 -1.94
C ASP A 103 -1.38 -19.02 -1.64
N ASP A 104 -2.38 -19.82 -2.00
CA ASP A 104 -2.40 -21.28 -1.79
C ASP A 104 -1.40 -22.02 -2.69
N GLU A 105 -0.88 -21.37 -3.74
CA GLU A 105 0.13 -21.92 -4.66
C GLU A 105 1.56 -21.48 -4.29
N GLY A 106 1.71 -20.65 -3.24
CA GLY A 106 2.98 -20.11 -2.77
C GLY A 106 3.47 -18.90 -3.57
N VAL A 107 2.62 -18.32 -4.41
CA VAL A 107 2.90 -17.07 -5.12
C VAL A 107 2.72 -15.91 -4.15
N ARG A 108 3.70 -15.01 -4.09
CA ARG A 108 3.64 -13.81 -3.25
C ARG A 108 2.92 -12.70 -4.02
N HIS A 109 2.01 -12.03 -3.35
CA HIS A 109 1.23 -10.90 -3.84
C HIS A 109 1.54 -9.69 -2.97
N VAL A 110 1.86 -8.55 -3.59
CA VAL A 110 2.11 -7.29 -2.88
C VAL A 110 1.38 -6.15 -3.57
N GLY A 111 0.58 -5.38 -2.85
CA GLY A 111 -0.15 -4.30 -3.49
C GLY A 111 -0.80 -3.31 -2.55
N VAL A 112 -1.40 -2.30 -3.17
CA VAL A 112 -2.17 -1.25 -2.52
C VAL A 112 -3.45 -1.01 -3.32
N VAL A 113 -4.57 -0.82 -2.62
CA VAL A 113 -5.91 -0.55 -3.16
C VAL A 113 -6.55 0.59 -2.39
#